data_AF-A0A6P7G9W5-F1
#
_entry.id   AF-A0A6P7G9W5-F1
#
_cell.length_a   1.000
_cell.length_b   1.000
_cell.length_c   1.000
_cell.angle_alpha   90.00
_cell.angle_beta   90.00
_cell.angle_gamma   90.00
#
_symmetry.space_group_name_H-M   'P 1'
#
loop_
_entity.id
_entity.type
_entity.pdbx_description
1 polymer ?
#
loop_
_entity_poly.entity_id
_entity_poly.type
_entity_poly.pdbx_seq_one_letter_code
_entity_poly.pdbx_strand_id
1 'polypeptide(L)'
;MGFGKFLETTSFNLRRGLLAKVTFVPISGIILACFQDDLIQMWSPNTYETIKQFAPINWKNCLVKSVSFTRDGQIMVVAGHLPTISLFHLESSKLIKMISLNDYLHSIKRAEFITNDLDGGDNKILAILSGSAESEVAALNRRIQLLEEDLERSEERLATATAKLAEASQAADESERQRKVLENRSLADEERMDALENQLKEARFLAEEADKKYDEAARKLVLMEQDLERAEERADGSEHKIVELEEELRVVGNNLKSLEVSEEKATRKEDEYSVTLKQVEQQLREAEARAEFAERSVQKLQKEVDRLEDELVAEKERYKEIGDDLDTAFVELIL
;
A
#
# COMPACT_ATOMS: atom_id res chain seq x y z
N MET A 1 72.93 65.98 2.41
CA MET A 1 73.15 67.43 2.56
C MET A 1 72.95 67.72 4.04
N GLY A 2 74.00 67.74 4.86
CA GLY A 2 75.03 68.76 4.77
C GLY A 2 74.52 69.99 5.53
N PHE A 3 74.52 69.85 6.86
CA PHE A 3 74.35 70.84 7.92
C PHE A 3 74.11 72.29 7.46
N GLY A 4 72.90 72.80 7.73
CA GLY A 4 72.73 74.23 7.96
C GLY A 4 73.62 74.61 9.14
N LYS A 5 74.80 75.16 8.86
CA LYS A 5 75.62 75.77 9.90
C LYS A 5 74.83 76.98 10.40
N PHE A 6 74.57 77.02 11.70
CA PHE A 6 74.16 78.27 12.35
C PHE A 6 75.28 79.28 12.09
N LEU A 7 74.96 80.31 11.30
CA LEU A 7 75.94 81.26 10.77
C LEU A 7 76.51 82.17 11.88
N GLU A 8 75.77 82.35 12.97
CA GLU A 8 76.21 83.01 14.19
C GLU A 8 75.36 82.49 15.37
N THR A 9 75.96 82.26 16.53
CA THR A 9 75.24 81.97 17.77
C THR A 9 75.74 82.92 18.83
N THR A 10 74.92 83.90 19.17
CA THR A 10 75.15 84.82 20.27
C THR A 10 74.40 84.29 21.49
N SER A 11 75.12 84.09 22.59
CA SER A 11 74.51 83.75 23.88
C SER A 11 74.57 84.97 24.77
N PHE A 12 73.42 85.37 25.31
CA PHE A 12 73.33 86.44 26.29
C PHE A 12 72.60 85.94 27.52
N ASN A 13 73.07 86.35 28.69
CA ASN A 13 72.49 85.91 29.95
C ASN A 13 71.19 86.67 30.21
N LEU A 14 70.07 85.98 30.02
CA LEU A 14 68.76 86.41 30.52
C LEU A 14 68.77 86.36 32.07
N ARG A 15 67.89 87.14 32.69
CA ARG A 15 67.73 87.21 34.16
C ARG A 15 67.54 85.79 34.76
N ARG A 16 67.83 85.61 36.06
CA ARG A 16 67.67 84.34 36.81
C ARG A 16 66.20 83.86 36.92
N GLY A 17 65.57 83.48 35.82
CA GLY A 17 64.20 82.95 35.75
C GLY A 17 64.06 81.89 34.65
N LEU A 18 63.12 80.95 34.83
CA LEU A 18 62.83 79.91 33.84
C LEU A 18 62.03 80.50 32.67
N LEU A 19 62.52 80.25 31.46
CA LEU A 19 61.90 80.69 30.22
C LEU A 19 60.64 79.87 29.93
N ALA A 20 59.50 80.52 29.71
CA ALA A 20 58.24 79.87 29.34
C ALA A 20 58.07 79.80 27.82
N LYS A 21 58.31 80.92 27.11
CA LYS A 21 58.18 81.00 25.66
C LYS A 21 59.09 82.10 25.10
N VAL A 22 59.69 81.86 23.94
CA VAL A 22 60.37 82.90 23.14
C VAL A 22 59.70 82.98 21.79
N THR A 23 59.52 84.21 21.32
CA THR A 23 58.93 84.50 20.03
C THR A 23 59.50 85.81 19.47
N PHE A 24 59.49 85.96 18.16
CA PHE A 24 59.91 87.18 17.49
C PHE A 24 58.67 88.02 17.16
N VAL A 25 58.73 89.32 17.46
CA VAL A 25 57.69 90.25 17.05
C VAL A 25 57.75 90.39 15.52
N PRO A 26 56.63 90.21 14.80
CA PRO A 26 56.58 90.41 13.35
C PRO A 26 57.09 91.81 12.96
N ILE A 27 57.70 91.92 11.78
CA ILE A 27 58.22 93.16 11.16
C ILE A 27 59.44 93.79 11.88
N SER A 28 59.38 93.99 13.19
CA SER A 28 60.46 94.64 13.96
C SER A 28 61.62 93.71 14.31
N GLY A 29 61.40 92.39 14.30
CA GLY A 29 62.42 91.40 14.64
C GLY A 29 62.83 91.41 16.11
N ILE A 30 62.13 92.17 16.97
CA ILE A 30 62.39 92.25 18.40
C ILE A 30 62.16 90.87 19.03
N ILE A 31 63.08 90.45 19.89
CA ILE A 31 62.97 89.18 20.60
C ILE A 31 62.12 89.41 21.85
N LEU A 32 61.03 88.65 21.95
CA LEU A 32 60.15 88.65 23.11
C LEU A 32 60.33 87.35 23.89
N ALA A 33 60.80 87.48 25.13
CA ALA A 33 61.00 86.39 26.06
C ALA A 33 59.98 86.49 27.19
N CYS A 34 59.15 85.46 27.33
CA CYS A 34 58.22 85.28 28.43
C CYS A 34 58.80 84.29 29.43
N PHE A 35 58.73 84.64 30.70
CA PHE A 35 59.22 83.83 31.81
C PHE A 35 58.06 83.20 32.58
N GLN A 36 58.35 82.17 33.37
CA GLN A 36 57.36 81.48 34.21
C GLN A 36 56.81 82.36 35.35
N ASP A 37 57.50 83.43 35.72
CA ASP A 37 57.03 84.43 36.69
C ASP A 37 56.12 85.50 36.05
N ASP A 38 55.56 85.20 34.87
CA ASP A 38 54.73 86.09 34.03
C ASP A 38 55.43 87.40 33.64
N LEU A 39 56.75 87.46 33.74
CA LEU A 39 57.52 88.59 33.22
C LEU A 39 57.69 88.47 31.71
N ILE A 40 57.49 89.57 30.98
CA ILE A 40 57.80 89.64 29.54
C ILE A 40 58.88 90.67 29.31
N GLN A 41 59.95 90.29 28.62
CA GLN A 41 61.05 91.17 28.25
C GLN A 41 61.20 91.26 26.73
N MET A 42 61.44 92.48 26.24
CA MET A 42 61.72 92.78 24.85
C MET A 42 63.19 93.16 24.69
N TRP A 43 63.85 92.53 23.73
CA TRP A 43 65.28 92.67 23.48
C TRP A 43 65.54 93.16 22.07
N SER A 44 66.43 94.15 21.95
CA SER A 44 66.86 94.65 20.65
C SER A 44 67.61 93.56 19.90
N PRO A 45 67.27 93.28 18.62
CA PRO A 45 67.93 92.21 17.87
C PRO A 45 69.41 92.51 17.58
N ASN A 46 69.80 93.78 17.54
CA ASN A 46 71.14 94.20 17.15
C ASN A 46 72.07 94.41 18.36
N THR A 47 71.57 95.00 19.43
CA THR A 47 72.37 95.34 20.62
C THR A 47 72.23 94.32 21.74
N TYR A 48 71.22 93.45 21.68
CA TYR A 48 70.84 92.53 22.76
C TYR A 48 70.70 93.23 24.12
N GLU A 49 70.32 94.50 24.11
CA GLU A 49 69.95 95.23 25.31
C GLU A 49 68.43 95.12 25.51
N THR A 50 68.03 95.16 26.79
CA THR A 50 66.61 95.16 27.15
C THR A 50 66.00 96.49 26.73
N ILE A 51 65.08 96.45 25.76
CA ILE A 51 64.32 97.62 25.32
C ILE A 51 63.24 97.93 26.36
N LYS A 52 62.46 96.91 26.73
CA LYS A 52 61.29 97.05 27.60
C LYS A 52 61.06 95.83 28.46
N GLN A 53 60.51 96.07 29.64
CA GLN A 53 60.09 95.04 30.57
C GLN A 53 58.63 95.27 30.96
N PHE A 54 57.80 94.26 30.75
CA PHE A 54 56.43 94.22 31.22
C PHE A 54 56.41 93.45 32.54
N ALA A 55 56.25 94.17 33.64
CA ALA A 55 56.06 93.56 34.94
C ALA A 55 54.63 92.98 35.04
N PRO A 56 54.45 91.85 35.75
CA PRO A 56 53.14 91.22 35.98
C PRO A 56 52.31 92.00 37.02
N ILE A 57 52.14 93.30 36.80
CA ILE A 57 51.37 94.18 37.69
C ILE A 57 49.87 93.93 37.47
N ASN A 58 49.45 93.71 36.22
CA ASN A 58 48.03 93.65 35.83
C ASN A 58 47.51 92.26 35.42
N TRP A 59 48.34 91.20 35.44
CA TRP A 59 47.97 89.87 34.93
C TRP A 59 48.75 88.74 35.62
N LYS A 60 48.45 88.50 36.90
CA LYS A 60 49.18 87.53 37.73
C LYS A 60 48.72 86.09 37.54
N ASN A 61 49.68 85.16 37.59
CA ASN A 61 49.51 83.70 37.63
C ASN A 61 48.90 83.11 36.35
N CYS A 62 49.17 83.73 35.20
CA CYS A 62 48.67 83.26 33.92
C CYS A 62 49.40 81.99 33.47
N LEU A 63 50.68 81.81 33.88
CA LEU A 63 51.56 80.73 33.39
C LEU A 63 51.50 80.64 31.87
N VAL A 64 52.14 81.61 31.22
CA VAL A 64 52.10 81.79 29.77
C VAL A 64 52.39 80.48 29.03
N LYS A 65 51.41 80.00 28.25
CA LYS A 65 51.57 78.84 27.35
C LYS A 65 51.65 79.26 25.89
N SER A 66 50.94 80.32 25.52
CA SER A 66 50.85 80.81 24.16
C SER A 66 50.98 82.32 24.11
N VAL A 67 51.79 82.78 23.17
CA VAL A 67 51.92 84.21 22.82
C VAL A 67 51.80 84.32 21.33
N SER A 68 50.97 85.24 20.87
CA SER A 68 50.76 85.52 19.45
C SER A 68 50.69 87.03 19.22
N PHE A 69 51.07 87.47 18.04
CA PHE A 69 51.05 88.88 17.66
C PHE A 69 50.09 89.13 16.51
N THR A 70 49.61 90.36 16.41
CA THR A 70 49.01 90.86 15.18
C THR A 70 50.07 91.02 14.10
N ARG A 71 49.66 90.98 12.83
CA ARG A 71 50.59 91.03 11.68
C ARG A 71 51.43 92.31 11.64
N ASP A 72 50.86 93.42 12.08
CA ASP A 72 51.51 94.74 12.21
C ASP A 72 52.50 94.81 13.40
N GLY A 73 52.54 93.79 14.26
CA GLY A 73 53.41 93.75 15.44
C GLY A 73 53.05 94.76 16.53
N GLN A 74 51.86 95.39 16.48
CA GLN A 74 51.46 96.40 17.47
C GLN A 74 50.80 95.78 18.70
N ILE A 75 50.05 94.69 18.52
CA ILE A 75 49.28 94.04 19.57
C ILE A 75 49.80 92.63 19.83
N MET A 76 49.86 92.27 21.12
CA MET A 76 50.23 90.94 21.60
C MET A 76 49.07 90.31 22.39
N VAL A 77 48.76 89.06 22.08
CA VAL A 77 47.92 88.17 22.88
C VAL A 77 48.80 87.30 23.75
N VAL A 78 48.48 87.24 25.04
CA VAL A 78 49.06 86.29 25.98
C VAL A 78 47.95 85.44 26.58
N ALA A 79 48.13 84.12 26.50
CA ALA A 79 47.22 83.13 27.07
C ALA A 79 47.98 82.00 27.75
N GLY A 80 47.37 81.38 28.75
CA GLY A 80 48.06 80.38 29.57
C GLY A 80 47.13 79.41 30.28
N HIS A 81 47.46 79.13 31.53
CA HIS A 81 46.69 78.26 32.39
C HIS A 81 45.36 78.89 32.84
N LEU A 82 45.28 80.21 32.96
CA LEU A 82 44.01 80.86 33.30
C LEU A 82 43.10 80.94 32.07
N PRO A 83 41.76 80.88 32.25
CA PRO A 83 40.79 81.16 31.19
C PRO A 83 40.69 82.65 30.87
N THR A 84 41.80 83.37 30.96
CA THR A 84 41.89 84.78 30.67
C THR A 84 42.89 85.01 29.56
N ILE A 85 42.51 85.85 28.61
CA ILE A 85 43.35 86.30 27.51
C ILE A 85 43.69 87.76 27.76
N SER A 86 44.98 88.07 27.78
CA SER A 86 45.46 89.45 27.98
C SER A 86 45.98 90.01 26.66
N LEU A 87 45.41 91.14 26.24
CA LEU A 87 45.82 91.90 25.05
C LEU A 87 46.67 93.09 25.45
N PHE A 88 47.88 93.21 24.89
CA PHE A 88 48.81 94.29 25.17
C PHE A 88 49.13 95.09 23.91
N HIS A 89 49.24 96.41 24.06
CA HIS A 89 49.81 97.28 23.04
C HIS A 89 51.31 97.42 23.28
N LEU A 90 52.13 97.03 22.32
CA LEU A 90 53.59 96.92 22.47
C LEU A 90 54.29 98.29 22.55
N GLU A 91 53.83 99.28 21.78
CA GLU A 91 54.45 100.61 21.75
C GLU A 91 54.18 101.41 23.02
N SER A 92 52.94 101.37 23.53
CA SER A 92 52.55 102.10 24.75
C SER A 92 52.78 101.31 26.03
N SER A 93 53.10 100.01 25.90
CA SER A 93 53.29 99.09 27.01
C SER A 93 52.09 98.97 27.95
N LYS A 94 50.88 99.19 27.45
CA LYS A 94 49.63 99.14 28.21
C LYS A 94 48.83 97.89 27.90
N LEU A 95 48.15 97.35 28.92
CA LEU A 95 47.11 96.34 28.76
C LEU A 95 45.91 97.01 28.06
N ILE A 96 45.55 96.52 26.89
CA ILE A 96 44.38 96.98 26.13
C ILE A 96 43.12 96.41 26.77
N LYS A 97 43.09 95.08 26.93
CA LYS A 97 41.91 94.37 27.40
C LYS A 97 42.28 93.02 27.99
N MET A 98 41.55 92.64 29.03
CA MET A 98 41.53 91.28 29.54
C MET A 98 40.18 90.67 29.19
N ILE A 99 40.18 89.52 28.50
CA ILE A 99 38.98 88.79 28.11
C ILE A 99 38.95 87.52 28.97
N SER A 100 37.94 87.40 29.84
CA SER A 100 37.66 86.15 30.54
C SER A 100 36.81 85.28 29.63
N LEU A 101 37.24 84.05 29.41
CA LEU A 101 36.47 83.02 28.73
C LEU A 101 35.57 82.28 29.72
N ASN A 102 34.62 81.49 29.20
CA ASN A 102 33.65 80.74 30.00
C ASN A 102 34.31 79.76 30.98
N ASP A 103 33.63 79.52 32.12
CA ASP A 103 34.09 78.70 33.25
C ASP A 103 34.43 77.24 32.89
N TYR A 104 33.91 76.71 31.79
CA TYR A 104 34.22 75.35 31.30
C TYR A 104 35.63 75.21 30.72
N LEU A 105 36.34 76.32 30.50
CA LEU A 105 37.71 76.32 30.02
C LEU A 105 38.66 76.43 31.20
N HIS A 106 39.47 75.40 31.43
CA HIS A 106 40.43 75.39 32.54
C HIS A 106 41.86 75.72 32.14
N SER A 107 42.19 75.70 30.84
CA SER A 107 43.48 76.12 30.33
C SER A 107 43.40 76.36 28.82
N ILE A 108 44.05 77.43 28.38
CA ILE A 108 44.22 77.74 26.96
C ILE A 108 45.55 77.14 26.52
N LYS A 109 45.51 76.13 25.64
CA LYS A 109 46.74 75.50 25.13
C LYS A 109 47.41 76.37 24.06
N ARG A 110 46.61 76.96 23.17
CA ARG A 110 47.09 77.78 22.06
C ARG A 110 46.07 78.88 21.76
N ALA A 111 46.59 80.08 21.55
CA ALA A 111 45.86 81.26 21.14
C ALA A 111 46.64 81.90 19.98
N GLU A 112 46.00 82.03 18.83
CA GLU A 112 46.63 82.48 17.59
C GLU A 112 45.68 83.38 16.81
N PHE A 113 46.23 84.48 16.29
CA PHE A 113 45.51 85.35 15.38
C PHE A 113 45.43 84.70 14.01
N ILE A 114 44.22 84.52 13.49
CA ILE A 114 44.03 84.06 12.12
C ILE A 114 44.27 85.24 11.19
N THR A 115 45.21 85.09 10.26
CA THR A 115 45.41 86.04 9.17
C THR A 115 44.34 85.83 8.11
N ASN A 116 43.49 86.83 7.89
CA ASN A 116 42.66 86.88 6.70
C ASN A 116 43.40 87.69 5.62
N ASP A 117 43.50 87.14 4.41
CA ASP A 117 44.24 87.77 3.30
C ASP A 117 43.70 89.16 2.88
N LEU A 118 42.52 89.55 3.39
CA LEU A 118 41.77 90.76 3.03
C LEU A 118 41.73 91.84 4.13
N ASP A 119 42.19 91.55 5.36
CA ASP A 119 42.22 92.56 6.43
C ASP A 119 43.60 93.23 6.41
N GLY A 120 43.66 94.48 5.93
CA GLY A 120 44.88 95.29 5.78
C GLY A 120 45.57 95.69 7.09
N GLY A 121 45.73 94.76 8.02
CA GLY A 121 46.35 94.92 9.34
C GLY A 121 45.47 94.47 10.51
N ASP A 122 44.16 94.38 10.31
CA ASP A 122 43.17 94.12 11.38
C ASP A 122 42.94 92.60 11.59
N ASN A 123 43.83 91.90 12.31
CA ASN A 123 43.56 90.51 12.67
C ASN A 123 42.46 90.42 13.76
N LYS A 124 41.19 90.28 13.36
CA LYS A 124 40.03 90.28 14.28
C LYS A 124 39.65 88.93 14.89
N ILE A 125 40.16 87.81 14.37
CA ILE A 125 39.74 86.46 14.78
C ILE A 125 40.83 85.77 15.59
N LEU A 126 40.45 85.29 16.78
CA LEU A 126 41.30 84.52 17.69
C LEU A 126 40.76 83.08 17.81
N ALA A 127 41.56 82.08 17.43
CA ALA A 127 41.22 80.67 17.66
C ALA A 127 41.78 80.18 19.01
N ILE A 128 40.98 79.38 19.73
CA ILE A 128 41.32 78.85 21.06
C ILE A 128 41.12 77.33 21.07
N LEU A 129 42.15 76.59 21.49
CA LEU A 129 42.09 75.14 21.69
C LEU A 129 42.09 74.78 23.18
N SER A 130 41.12 73.95 23.59
CA SER A 130 40.91 73.50 24.98
C SER A 130 40.85 71.97 25.07
N GLY A 131 41.20 71.40 26.23
CA GLY A 131 41.50 69.96 26.36
C GLY A 131 40.35 69.02 26.74
N SER A 132 39.14 69.51 27.06
CA SER A 132 38.04 68.66 27.57
C SER A 132 37.20 67.97 26.49
N ALA A 133 37.00 68.59 25.33
CA ALA A 133 36.14 68.06 24.25
C ALA A 133 36.68 66.77 23.58
N GLU A 134 37.99 66.54 23.61
CA GLU A 134 38.62 65.37 22.97
C GLU A 134 38.26 64.05 23.69
N SER A 135 38.07 64.08 25.01
CA SER A 135 37.78 62.87 25.80
C SER A 135 36.35 62.35 25.61
N GLU A 136 35.38 63.24 25.43
CA GLU A 136 33.97 62.87 25.23
C GLU A 136 33.76 62.24 23.86
N VAL A 137 34.38 62.81 22.82
CA VAL A 137 34.36 62.25 21.46
C VAL A 137 34.95 60.84 21.44
N ALA A 138 36.05 60.61 22.15
CA ALA A 138 36.66 59.28 22.25
C ALA A 138 35.75 58.25 22.92
N ALA A 139 35.00 58.65 23.96
CA ALA A 139 34.05 57.76 24.65
C ALA A 139 32.84 57.39 23.77
N LEU A 140 32.30 58.37 23.04
CA LEU A 140 31.18 58.14 22.12
C LEU A 140 31.57 57.21 20.96
N ASN A 141 32.76 57.38 20.37
CA ASN A 141 33.24 56.51 19.30
C ASN A 141 33.38 55.05 19.75
N ARG A 142 33.86 54.81 20.99
CA ARG A 142 33.90 53.44 21.55
C ARG A 142 32.50 52.84 21.72
N ARG A 143 31.52 53.66 22.12
CA ARG A 143 30.14 53.20 22.27
C ARG A 143 29.50 52.88 20.92
N ILE A 144 29.77 53.67 19.89
CA ILE A 144 29.30 53.40 18.52
C ILE A 144 29.84 52.06 18.05
N GLN A 145 31.15 51.82 18.19
CA GLN A 145 31.76 50.55 17.79
C GLN A 145 31.12 49.34 18.49
N LEU A 146 30.89 49.41 19.80
CA LEU A 146 30.24 48.33 20.54
C LEU A 146 28.79 48.09 20.07
N LEU A 147 28.06 49.15 19.76
CA LEU A 147 26.68 49.03 19.25
C LEU A 147 26.66 48.47 17.82
N GLU A 148 27.62 48.82 16.99
CA GLU A 148 27.78 48.25 15.65
C GLU A 148 28.10 46.75 15.73
N GLU A 149 29.03 46.35 16.60
CA GLU A 149 29.36 44.94 16.84
C GLU A 149 28.15 44.14 17.39
N ASP A 150 27.38 44.72 18.32
CA ASP A 150 26.18 44.08 18.85
C ASP A 150 25.05 44.00 17.81
N LEU A 151 24.91 45.02 16.96
CA LEU A 151 23.96 45.02 15.85
C LEU A 151 24.31 43.93 14.84
N GLU A 152 25.57 43.85 14.40
CA GLU A 152 26.05 42.83 13.47
C GLU A 152 25.80 41.41 14.01
N ARG A 153 26.13 41.16 15.30
CA ARG A 153 25.82 39.88 15.96
C ARG A 153 24.31 39.60 16.01
N SER A 154 23.49 40.61 16.25
CA SER A 154 22.03 40.44 16.27
C SER A 154 21.49 40.11 14.88
N GLU A 155 22.02 40.76 13.84
CA GLU A 155 21.65 40.51 12.44
C GLU A 155 22.05 39.11 11.99
N GLU A 156 23.25 38.63 12.33
CA GLU A 156 23.67 37.25 12.06
C GLU A 156 22.77 36.23 12.77
N ARG A 157 22.44 36.48 14.05
CA ARG A 157 21.50 35.62 14.81
C ARG A 157 20.12 35.63 14.18
N LEU A 158 19.64 36.78 13.71
CA LEU A 158 18.36 36.87 13.00
C LEU A 158 18.41 36.11 11.69
N ALA A 159 19.47 36.26 10.88
CA ALA A 159 19.64 35.58 9.60
C ALA A 159 19.68 34.06 9.75
N THR A 160 20.36 33.55 10.78
CA THR A 160 20.37 32.11 11.08
C THR A 160 19.02 31.60 11.56
N ALA A 161 18.31 32.39 12.37
CA ALA A 161 16.97 32.03 12.84
C ALA A 161 15.95 32.01 11.69
N THR A 162 16.00 32.98 10.78
CA THR A 162 15.10 33.02 9.61
C THR A 162 15.40 31.90 8.63
N ALA A 163 16.68 31.56 8.40
CA ALA A 163 17.06 30.41 7.59
C ALA A 163 16.52 29.09 8.18
N LYS A 164 16.68 28.87 9.48
CA LYS A 164 16.14 27.69 10.18
C LYS A 164 14.61 27.64 10.13
N LEU A 165 13.94 28.78 10.27
CA LEU A 165 12.48 28.86 10.16
C LEU A 165 12.01 28.48 8.74
N ALA A 166 12.70 28.95 7.70
CA ALA A 166 12.38 28.61 6.31
C ALA A 166 12.57 27.10 6.05
N GLU A 167 13.67 26.51 6.52
CA GLU A 167 13.93 25.07 6.40
C GLU A 167 12.87 24.24 7.14
N ALA A 168 12.52 24.63 8.37
CA ALA A 168 11.47 23.96 9.15
C ALA A 168 10.09 24.08 8.47
N SER A 169 9.77 25.23 7.87
CA SER A 169 8.53 25.42 7.11
C SER A 169 8.49 24.51 5.89
N GLN A 170 9.60 24.43 5.13
CA GLN A 170 9.69 23.54 3.97
C GLN A 170 9.55 22.07 4.37
N ALA A 171 10.19 21.64 5.46
CA ALA A 171 10.08 20.29 5.98
C ALA A 171 8.64 19.97 6.44
N ALA A 172 7.94 20.92 7.04
CA ALA A 172 6.53 20.77 7.42
C ALA A 172 5.62 20.63 6.19
N ASP A 173 5.81 21.46 5.16
CA ASP A 173 5.05 21.37 3.91
C ASP A 173 5.26 20.02 3.21
N GLU A 174 6.49 19.50 3.21
CA GLU A 174 6.79 18.19 2.62
C GLU A 174 6.18 17.05 3.45
N SER A 175 6.23 17.14 4.79
CA SER A 175 5.55 16.18 5.67
C SER A 175 4.03 16.18 5.46
N GLU A 176 3.41 17.34 5.21
CA GLU A 176 1.98 17.41 4.92
C GLU A 176 1.64 16.75 3.59
N ARG A 177 2.47 16.96 2.56
CA ARG A 177 2.31 16.27 1.26
C ARG A 177 2.42 14.76 1.40
N GLN A 178 3.42 14.28 2.13
CA GLN A 178 3.59 12.84 2.39
C GLN A 178 2.40 12.26 3.14
N ARG A 179 1.89 12.98 4.15
CA ARG A 179 0.69 12.56 4.89
C ARG A 179 -0.52 12.39 3.95
N LYS A 180 -0.78 13.35 3.06
CA LYS A 180 -1.88 13.26 2.08
C LYS A 180 -1.73 12.08 1.12
N VAL A 181 -0.51 11.78 0.68
CA VAL A 181 -0.24 10.61 -0.16
C VAL A 181 -0.51 9.31 0.60
N LEU A 182 -0.08 9.21 1.85
CA LEU A 182 -0.35 8.04 2.70
C LEU A 182 -1.84 7.87 3.00
N GLU A 183 -2.56 8.95 3.24
CA GLU A 183 -4.01 8.95 3.46
C GLU A 183 -4.75 8.43 2.22
N ASN A 184 -4.44 8.96 1.03
CA ASN A 184 -5.03 8.46 -0.22
C ASN A 184 -4.71 6.99 -0.48
N ARG A 185 -3.49 6.56 -0.13
CA ARG A 185 -3.11 5.14 -0.23
C ARG A 185 -3.89 4.27 0.74
N SER A 186 -4.08 4.74 1.98
CA SER A 186 -4.88 4.04 2.99
C SER A 186 -6.33 3.86 2.51
N LEU A 187 -6.94 4.91 1.96
CA LEU A 187 -8.31 4.83 1.42
C LEU A 187 -8.42 3.84 0.26
N ALA A 188 -7.46 3.84 -0.66
CA ALA A 188 -7.43 2.89 -1.77
C ALA A 188 -7.22 1.44 -1.29
N ASP A 189 -6.39 1.24 -0.25
CA ASP A 189 -6.16 -0.07 0.35
C ASP A 189 -7.40 -0.55 1.12
N GLU A 190 -8.14 0.34 1.79
CA GLU A 190 -9.44 0.06 2.43
C GLU A 190 -10.51 -0.36 1.40
N GLU A 191 -10.69 0.39 0.31
CA GLU A 191 -11.63 0.03 -0.76
C GLU A 191 -11.28 -1.33 -1.39
N ARG A 192 -9.99 -1.61 -1.55
CA ARG A 192 -9.52 -2.91 -2.05
C ARG A 192 -9.78 -4.04 -1.05
N MET A 193 -9.62 -3.77 0.24
CA MET A 193 -9.92 -4.73 1.31
C MET A 193 -11.41 -5.07 1.29
N ASP A 194 -12.30 -4.09 1.23
CA ASP A 194 -13.75 -4.29 1.16
C ASP A 194 -14.16 -5.11 -0.07
N ALA A 195 -13.56 -4.84 -1.23
CA ALA A 195 -13.81 -5.61 -2.45
C ALA A 195 -13.37 -7.08 -2.31
N LEU A 196 -12.20 -7.32 -1.73
CA LEU A 196 -11.69 -8.67 -1.48
C LEU A 196 -12.52 -9.41 -0.42
N GLU A 197 -13.00 -8.72 0.61
CA GLU A 197 -13.89 -9.31 1.61
C GLU A 197 -15.23 -9.74 1.00
N ASN A 198 -15.80 -8.95 0.10
CA ASN A 198 -17.02 -9.30 -0.60
C ASN A 198 -16.80 -10.51 -1.52
N GLN A 199 -15.70 -10.53 -2.28
CA GLN A 199 -15.33 -11.71 -3.09
C GLN A 199 -15.13 -12.96 -2.22
N LEU A 200 -14.53 -12.83 -1.04
CA LEU A 200 -14.36 -13.94 -0.11
C LEU A 200 -15.70 -14.46 0.41
N LYS A 201 -16.64 -13.56 0.74
CA LYS A 201 -18.00 -13.93 1.18
C LYS A 201 -18.75 -14.67 0.07
N GLU A 202 -18.70 -14.16 -1.17
CA GLU A 202 -19.31 -14.81 -2.33
C GLU A 202 -18.71 -16.20 -2.60
N ALA A 203 -17.38 -16.31 -2.58
CA ALA A 203 -16.69 -17.60 -2.78
C ALA A 203 -17.06 -18.63 -1.70
N ARG A 204 -17.19 -18.20 -0.43
CA ARG A 204 -17.65 -19.06 0.67
C ARG A 204 -19.10 -19.52 0.46
N PHE A 205 -19.98 -18.60 0.10
CA PHE A 205 -21.39 -18.93 -0.17
C PHE A 205 -21.52 -19.95 -1.31
N LEU A 206 -20.77 -19.76 -2.41
CA LEU A 206 -20.76 -20.70 -3.53
C LEU A 206 -20.21 -22.07 -3.14
N ALA A 207 -19.17 -22.12 -2.29
CA ALA A 207 -18.65 -23.38 -1.77
C ALA A 207 -19.69 -24.11 -0.91
N GLU A 208 -20.37 -23.41 0.01
CA GLU A 208 -21.43 -23.99 0.85
C GLU A 208 -22.63 -24.48 0.03
N GLU A 209 -23.03 -23.76 -1.02
CA GLU A 209 -24.08 -24.21 -1.94
C GLU A 209 -23.65 -25.46 -2.74
N ALA A 210 -22.38 -25.52 -3.15
CA ALA A 210 -21.84 -26.69 -3.83
C ALA A 210 -21.85 -27.91 -2.88
N ASP A 211 -21.38 -27.75 -1.64
CA ASP A 211 -21.37 -28.82 -0.63
C ASP A 211 -22.79 -29.34 -0.36
N LYS A 212 -23.78 -28.46 -0.23
CA LYS A 212 -25.20 -28.87 -0.10
C LYS A 212 -25.69 -29.69 -1.29
N LYS A 213 -25.34 -29.28 -2.52
CA LYS A 213 -25.69 -30.03 -3.74
C LYS A 213 -24.98 -31.39 -3.79
N TYR A 214 -23.73 -31.45 -3.35
CA TYR A 214 -22.98 -32.71 -3.24
C TYR A 214 -23.61 -33.65 -2.20
N ASP A 215 -24.00 -33.15 -1.03
CA ASP A 215 -24.70 -33.95 -0.02
C ASP A 215 -26.05 -34.49 -0.52
N GLU A 216 -26.81 -33.68 -1.25
CA GLU A 216 -28.05 -34.12 -1.88
C GLU A 216 -27.83 -35.18 -2.97
N ALA A 217 -26.81 -35.00 -3.81
CA ALA A 217 -26.45 -35.96 -4.84
C ALA A 217 -25.99 -37.29 -4.22
N ALA A 218 -25.16 -37.24 -3.17
CA ALA A 218 -24.70 -38.40 -2.43
C ALA A 218 -25.87 -39.18 -1.80
N ARG A 219 -26.83 -38.48 -1.17
CA ARG A 219 -28.04 -39.12 -0.63
C ARG A 219 -28.88 -39.79 -1.71
N LYS A 220 -29.06 -39.16 -2.87
CA LYS A 220 -29.80 -39.76 -4.00
C LYS A 220 -29.09 -40.98 -4.55
N LEU A 221 -27.76 -40.94 -4.66
CA LEU A 221 -26.95 -42.05 -5.14
C LEU A 221 -27.13 -43.29 -4.26
N VAL A 222 -27.07 -43.13 -2.93
CA VAL A 222 -27.32 -44.25 -1.99
C VAL A 222 -28.71 -44.87 -2.17
N LEU A 223 -29.75 -44.06 -2.37
CA LEU A 223 -31.10 -44.58 -2.62
C LEU A 223 -31.19 -45.34 -3.95
N MET A 224 -30.56 -44.82 -5.00
CA MET A 224 -30.52 -45.48 -6.31
C MET A 224 -29.72 -46.79 -6.28
N GLU A 225 -28.62 -46.85 -5.53
CA GLU A 225 -27.86 -48.08 -5.30
C GLU A 225 -28.70 -49.15 -4.60
N GLN A 226 -29.48 -48.77 -3.58
CA GLN A 226 -30.41 -49.70 -2.93
C GLN A 226 -31.54 -50.18 -3.84
N ASP A 227 -32.09 -49.29 -4.67
CA ASP A 227 -33.15 -49.67 -5.61
C ASP A 227 -32.62 -50.55 -6.74
N LEU A 228 -31.37 -50.34 -7.15
CA LEU A 228 -30.66 -51.20 -8.09
C LEU A 228 -30.45 -52.60 -7.50
N GLU A 229 -29.93 -52.70 -6.28
CA GLU A 229 -29.72 -53.98 -5.58
C GLU A 229 -31.05 -54.78 -5.48
N ARG A 230 -32.16 -54.13 -5.10
CA ARG A 230 -33.49 -54.75 -5.09
C ARG A 230 -33.99 -55.16 -6.48
N ALA A 231 -33.58 -54.47 -7.54
CA ALA A 231 -33.95 -54.83 -8.90
C ALA A 231 -33.13 -56.04 -9.39
N GLU A 232 -31.84 -56.09 -9.05
CA GLU A 232 -30.93 -57.20 -9.32
C GLU A 232 -31.40 -58.47 -8.60
N GLU A 233 -31.69 -58.43 -7.29
CA GLU A 233 -32.21 -59.58 -6.55
C GLU A 233 -33.51 -60.16 -7.15
N ARG A 234 -34.40 -59.28 -7.63
CA ARG A 234 -35.64 -59.71 -8.31
C ARG A 234 -35.36 -60.33 -9.68
N ALA A 235 -34.41 -59.77 -10.43
CA ALA A 235 -33.99 -60.31 -11.72
C ALA A 235 -33.39 -61.70 -11.54
N ASP A 236 -32.47 -61.87 -10.60
CA ASP A 236 -31.85 -63.16 -10.25
C ASP A 236 -32.90 -64.19 -9.85
N GLY A 237 -33.86 -63.81 -8.99
CA GLY A 237 -34.97 -64.69 -8.62
C GLY A 237 -35.84 -65.11 -9.82
N SER A 238 -36.08 -64.20 -10.77
CA SER A 238 -36.82 -64.51 -11.99
C SER A 238 -36.02 -65.40 -12.95
N GLU A 239 -34.71 -65.20 -13.05
CA GLU A 239 -33.81 -66.01 -13.88
C GLU A 239 -33.75 -67.44 -13.35
N HIS A 240 -33.61 -67.61 -12.03
CA HIS A 240 -33.72 -68.92 -11.40
C HIS A 240 -35.04 -69.63 -11.71
N LYS A 241 -36.17 -68.89 -11.66
CA LYS A 241 -37.48 -69.47 -11.98
C LYS A 241 -37.60 -69.88 -13.45
N ILE A 242 -37.03 -69.10 -14.37
CA ILE A 242 -36.99 -69.44 -15.80
C ILE A 242 -36.20 -70.73 -15.99
N VAL A 243 -35.01 -70.85 -15.40
CA VAL A 243 -34.18 -72.06 -15.50
C VAL A 243 -34.89 -73.30 -14.97
N GLU A 244 -35.59 -73.19 -13.84
CA GLU A 244 -36.43 -74.28 -13.31
C GLU A 244 -37.52 -74.70 -14.31
N LEU A 245 -38.25 -73.74 -14.87
CA LEU A 245 -39.32 -74.00 -15.82
C LEU A 245 -38.80 -74.59 -17.14
N GLU A 246 -37.62 -74.15 -17.60
CA GLU A 246 -36.96 -74.72 -18.77
C GLU A 246 -36.59 -76.20 -18.55
N GLU A 247 -36.11 -76.55 -17.36
CA GLU A 247 -35.80 -77.94 -17.01
C GLU A 247 -37.07 -78.79 -16.88
N GLU A 248 -38.13 -78.27 -16.25
CA GLU A 248 -39.43 -78.95 -16.21
C GLU A 248 -39.97 -79.21 -17.62
N LEU A 249 -39.91 -78.21 -18.50
CA LEU A 249 -40.34 -78.32 -19.89
C LEU A 249 -39.52 -79.37 -20.64
N ARG A 250 -38.21 -79.45 -20.38
CA ARG A 250 -37.33 -80.48 -20.95
C ARG A 250 -37.76 -81.89 -20.53
N VAL A 251 -38.10 -82.08 -19.25
CA VAL A 251 -38.59 -83.37 -18.73
C VAL A 251 -39.95 -83.72 -19.33
N VAL A 252 -40.90 -82.77 -19.37
CA VAL A 252 -42.21 -82.97 -19.99
C VAL A 252 -42.06 -83.32 -21.48
N GLY A 253 -41.18 -82.64 -22.21
CA GLY A 253 -40.89 -82.94 -23.61
C GLY A 253 -40.37 -84.37 -23.83
N ASN A 254 -39.50 -84.86 -22.94
CA ASN A 254 -39.03 -86.25 -23.00
C ASN A 254 -40.15 -87.27 -22.69
N ASN A 255 -41.02 -86.94 -21.73
CA ASN A 255 -42.17 -87.79 -21.38
C ASN A 255 -43.19 -87.85 -22.53
N LEU A 256 -43.49 -86.71 -23.14
CA LEU A 256 -44.39 -86.63 -24.30
C LEU A 256 -43.86 -87.50 -25.46
N LYS A 257 -42.58 -87.37 -25.79
CA LYS A 257 -41.95 -88.19 -26.83
C LYS A 257 -42.03 -89.68 -26.53
N SER A 258 -41.91 -90.07 -25.27
CA SER A 258 -42.05 -91.47 -24.83
C SER A 258 -43.51 -91.96 -24.94
N LEU A 259 -44.47 -91.09 -24.60
CA LEU A 259 -45.90 -91.34 -24.74
C LEU A 259 -46.31 -91.47 -26.20
N GLU A 260 -45.85 -90.60 -27.09
CA GLU A 260 -46.08 -90.68 -28.54
C GLU A 260 -45.61 -92.03 -29.10
N VAL A 261 -44.42 -92.48 -28.72
CA VAL A 261 -43.91 -93.81 -29.12
C VAL A 261 -44.77 -94.94 -28.55
N SER A 262 -45.31 -94.79 -27.33
CA SER A 262 -46.20 -95.78 -26.73
C SER A 262 -47.57 -95.81 -27.41
N GLU A 263 -48.10 -94.65 -27.78
CA GLU A 263 -49.35 -94.50 -28.54
C GLU A 263 -49.20 -95.15 -29.92
N GLU A 264 -48.13 -94.82 -30.66
CA GLU A 264 -47.89 -95.41 -31.98
C GLU A 264 -47.81 -96.94 -31.92
N LYS A 265 -47.17 -97.50 -30.88
CA LYS A 265 -47.15 -98.95 -30.63
C LYS A 265 -48.54 -99.51 -30.31
N ALA A 266 -49.36 -98.79 -29.57
CA ALA A 266 -50.72 -99.20 -29.25
C ALA A 266 -51.60 -99.20 -30.50
N THR A 267 -51.53 -98.14 -31.33
CA THR A 267 -52.24 -98.05 -32.61
C THR A 267 -51.83 -99.17 -33.55
N ARG A 268 -50.53 -99.48 -33.68
CA ARG A 268 -50.06 -100.62 -34.47
C ARG A 268 -50.67 -101.96 -34.00
N LYS A 269 -50.76 -102.16 -32.68
CA LYS A 269 -51.43 -103.36 -32.12
C LYS A 269 -52.93 -103.36 -32.41
N GLU A 270 -53.61 -102.21 -32.35
CA GLU A 270 -55.03 -102.11 -32.72
C GLU A 270 -55.26 -102.47 -34.18
N ASP A 271 -54.38 -102.01 -35.09
CA ASP A 271 -54.44 -102.38 -36.51
C ASP A 271 -54.24 -103.89 -36.71
N GLU A 272 -53.24 -104.48 -36.04
CA GLU A 272 -53.02 -105.92 -36.04
C GLU A 272 -54.25 -106.68 -35.52
N TYR A 273 -54.80 -106.26 -34.37
CA TYR A 273 -56.01 -106.87 -33.81
C TYR A 273 -57.20 -106.72 -34.73
N SER A 274 -57.40 -105.56 -35.37
CA SER A 274 -58.46 -105.32 -36.37
C SER A 274 -58.36 -106.28 -37.55
N VAL A 275 -57.14 -106.55 -38.06
CA VAL A 275 -56.92 -107.53 -39.12
C VAL A 275 -57.26 -108.94 -38.64
N THR A 276 -56.78 -109.34 -37.45
CA THR A 276 -57.08 -110.67 -36.90
C THR A 276 -58.58 -110.85 -36.63
N LEU A 277 -59.26 -109.81 -36.13
CA LEU A 277 -60.70 -109.82 -35.90
C LEU A 277 -61.45 -110.07 -37.20
N LYS A 278 -61.12 -109.36 -38.28
CA LYS A 278 -61.72 -109.56 -39.61
C LYS A 278 -61.49 -110.98 -40.14
N GLN A 279 -60.30 -111.54 -39.92
CA GLN A 279 -60.00 -112.92 -40.31
C GLN A 279 -60.83 -113.92 -39.53
N VAL A 280 -60.94 -113.77 -38.21
CA VAL A 280 -61.75 -114.63 -37.34
C VAL A 280 -63.24 -114.49 -37.66
N GLU A 281 -63.74 -113.28 -37.92
CA GLU A 281 -65.11 -113.04 -38.38
C GLU A 281 -65.42 -113.70 -39.73
N GLN A 282 -64.44 -113.72 -40.65
CA GLN A 282 -64.59 -114.43 -41.92
C GLN A 282 -64.63 -115.95 -41.69
N GLN A 283 -63.71 -116.49 -40.88
CA GLN A 283 -63.70 -117.91 -40.53
C GLN A 283 -64.99 -118.33 -39.84
N LEU A 284 -65.53 -117.49 -38.95
CA LEU A 284 -66.81 -117.71 -38.29
C LEU A 284 -67.94 -117.77 -39.32
N ARG A 285 -68.04 -116.80 -40.25
CA ARG A 285 -69.06 -116.81 -41.32
C ARG A 285 -68.96 -118.04 -42.21
N GLU A 286 -67.75 -118.48 -42.56
CA GLU A 286 -67.54 -119.69 -43.36
C GLU A 286 -67.96 -120.95 -42.58
N ALA A 287 -67.67 -121.01 -41.28
CA ALA A 287 -68.10 -122.10 -40.41
C ALA A 287 -69.63 -122.12 -40.21
N GLU A 288 -70.25 -120.95 -40.02
CA GLU A 288 -71.70 -120.77 -39.93
C GLU A 288 -72.40 -121.21 -41.22
N ALA A 289 -71.94 -120.76 -42.39
CA ALA A 289 -72.50 -121.18 -43.67
C ALA A 289 -72.37 -122.69 -43.91
N ARG A 290 -71.26 -123.29 -43.47
CA ARG A 290 -71.05 -124.74 -43.53
C ARG A 290 -71.99 -125.49 -42.58
N ALA A 291 -72.16 -125.00 -41.36
CA ALA A 291 -73.11 -125.57 -40.40
C ALA A 291 -74.55 -125.48 -40.92
N GLU A 292 -74.96 -124.33 -41.46
CA GLU A 292 -76.30 -124.13 -42.05
C GLU A 292 -76.54 -125.08 -43.23
N PHE A 293 -75.54 -125.27 -44.11
CA PHE A 293 -75.64 -126.24 -45.20
C PHE A 293 -75.78 -127.69 -44.71
N ALA A 294 -75.04 -128.06 -43.66
CA ALA A 294 -75.16 -129.37 -43.04
C ALA A 294 -76.55 -129.55 -42.41
N GLU A 295 -77.07 -128.56 -41.67
CA GLU A 295 -78.41 -128.59 -41.09
C GLU A 295 -79.50 -128.74 -42.16
N ARG A 296 -79.42 -127.99 -43.26
CA ARG A 296 -80.35 -128.13 -44.40
C ARG A 296 -80.27 -129.51 -45.04
N SER A 297 -79.06 -130.07 -45.17
CA SER A 297 -78.86 -131.42 -45.71
C SER A 297 -79.47 -132.48 -44.79
N VAL A 298 -79.27 -132.35 -43.48
CA VAL A 298 -79.90 -133.22 -42.46
C VAL A 298 -81.42 -133.12 -42.55
N GLN A 299 -82.00 -131.92 -42.64
CA GLN A 299 -83.45 -131.75 -42.80
C GLN A 299 -84.00 -132.41 -44.07
N LYS A 300 -83.28 -132.35 -45.19
CA LYS A 300 -83.68 -133.02 -46.43
C LYS A 300 -83.64 -134.54 -46.29
N LEU A 301 -82.54 -135.07 -45.75
CA LEU A 301 -82.40 -136.49 -45.48
C LEU A 301 -83.47 -136.98 -44.50
N GLN A 302 -83.81 -136.20 -43.47
CA GLN A 302 -84.89 -136.54 -42.55
C GLN A 302 -86.24 -136.66 -43.27
N LYS A 303 -86.58 -135.72 -44.16
CA LYS A 303 -87.81 -135.84 -44.97
C LYS A 303 -87.81 -137.07 -45.88
N GLU A 304 -86.65 -137.46 -46.38
CA GLU A 304 -86.52 -138.64 -47.21
C GLU A 304 -86.61 -139.93 -46.38
N VAL A 305 -86.08 -139.93 -45.15
CA VAL A 305 -86.30 -140.98 -44.16
C VAL A 305 -87.78 -141.09 -43.84
N ASP A 306 -88.47 -140.00 -43.49
CA ASP A 306 -89.91 -140.01 -43.19
C ASP A 306 -90.72 -140.57 -44.37
N ARG A 307 -90.38 -140.18 -45.61
CA ARG A 307 -91.02 -140.72 -46.83
C ARG A 307 -90.78 -142.23 -46.99
N LEU A 308 -89.54 -142.69 -46.77
CA LEU A 308 -89.20 -144.11 -46.86
C LEU A 308 -89.87 -144.92 -45.74
N GLU A 309 -90.03 -144.33 -44.55
CA GLU A 309 -90.80 -144.91 -43.45
C GLU A 309 -92.28 -145.04 -43.82
N ASP A 310 -92.90 -144.00 -44.40
CA ASP A 310 -94.27 -144.05 -44.92
C ASP A 310 -94.44 -145.11 -46.02
N GLU A 311 -93.52 -145.17 -46.98
CA GLU A 311 -93.50 -146.19 -48.04
C GLU A 311 -93.36 -147.61 -47.45
N LEU A 312 -92.53 -147.79 -46.43
CA LEU A 312 -92.35 -149.06 -45.74
C LEU A 312 -93.62 -149.46 -44.96
N VAL A 313 -94.29 -148.52 -44.31
CA VAL A 313 -95.57 -148.77 -43.63
C VAL A 313 -96.63 -149.19 -44.66
N ALA A 314 -96.76 -148.46 -45.77
CA ALA A 314 -97.67 -148.82 -46.85
C ALA A 314 -97.39 -150.21 -47.43
N GLU A 315 -96.11 -150.57 -47.58
CA GLU A 315 -95.74 -151.90 -48.06
C GLU A 315 -96.01 -152.99 -47.01
N LYS A 316 -95.82 -152.70 -45.72
CA LYS A 316 -96.22 -153.60 -44.62
C LYS A 316 -97.74 -153.79 -44.57
N GLU A 317 -98.52 -152.74 -44.81
CA GLU A 317 -99.98 -152.84 -44.92
C GLU A 317 -100.37 -153.69 -46.12
N ARG A 318 -99.74 -153.52 -47.29
CA ARG A 318 -99.95 -154.41 -48.44
C ARG A 318 -99.56 -155.86 -48.17
N TYR A 319 -98.42 -156.10 -47.52
CA TYR A 319 -98.02 -157.45 -47.11
C TYR A 319 -99.01 -158.05 -46.11
N LYS A 320 -99.57 -157.23 -45.22
CA LYS A 320 -100.61 -157.65 -44.29
C LYS A 320 -101.91 -157.97 -45.02
N GLU A 321 -102.35 -157.14 -45.97
CA GLU A 321 -103.50 -157.43 -46.83
C GLU A 321 -103.31 -158.74 -47.59
N ILE A 322 -102.14 -158.93 -48.22
CA ILE A 322 -101.80 -160.20 -48.91
C ILE A 322 -101.76 -161.37 -47.91
N GLY A 323 -101.27 -161.14 -46.69
CA GLY A 323 -101.28 -162.12 -45.60
C GLY A 323 -102.70 -162.49 -45.15
N ASP A 324 -103.56 -161.50 -44.96
CA ASP A 324 -104.98 -161.66 -44.62
C ASP A 324 -105.74 -162.34 -45.78
N ASP A 325 -105.41 -162.05 -47.03
CA ASP A 325 -105.93 -162.71 -48.23
C ASP A 325 -105.47 -164.18 -48.31
N LEU A 326 -104.21 -164.46 -47.97
CA LEU A 326 -103.65 -165.82 -47.87
C LEU A 326 -104.30 -166.61 -46.74
N ASP A 327 -104.47 -166.01 -45.56
CA ASP A 327 -105.18 -166.60 -44.43
C ASP A 327 -106.65 -166.87 -44.79
N THR A 328 -107.30 -165.96 -45.52
CA THR A 328 -108.65 -166.15 -46.06
C THR A 328 -108.67 -167.32 -47.05
N ALA A 329 -107.72 -167.41 -47.99
CA ALA A 329 -107.60 -168.53 -48.91
C ALA A 329 -107.30 -169.86 -48.20
N PHE A 330 -106.53 -169.83 -47.11
CA PHE A 330 -106.28 -171.01 -46.26
C PHE A 330 -107.54 -171.46 -45.52
N VAL A 331 -108.34 -170.51 -45.01
CA VAL A 331 -109.63 -170.79 -44.38
C VAL A 331 -110.63 -171.36 -45.40
N GLU A 332 -110.67 -170.81 -46.62
CA GLU A 332 -111.50 -171.33 -47.73
C GLU A 332 -111.07 -172.72 -48.22
N LEU A 333 -109.83 -173.15 -47.96
CA LEU A 333 -109.33 -174.50 -48.31
C LEU A 333 -109.62 -175.56 -47.24
N ILE A 334 -110.05 -175.15 -46.04
CA ILE A 334 -110.30 -176.03 -44.88
C ILE A 334 -111.81 -176.29 -44.65
N LEU A 335 -112.70 -175.61 -45.39
CA LEU A 335 -114.14 -175.83 -45.43
C LEU A 335 -114.59 -176.28 -46.83
#